data_AF-A0A960UUR5-F1
#
_entry.id   AF-A0A960UUR5-F1
#
_cell.length_a   1.000
_cell.length_b   1.000
_cell.length_c   1.000
_cell.angle_alpha   90.00
_cell.angle_beta   90.00
_cell.angle_gamma   90.00
#
_symmetry.space_group_name_H-M   'P 1'
#
loop_
_entity.id
_entity.type
_entity.pdbx_description
1 polymer ?
#
loop_
_entity_poly.entity_id
_entity_poly.type
_entity_poly.pdbx_seq_one_letter_code
_entity_poly.pdbx_strand_id
1 'polypeptide(L)'
;MWSKIRQILDEKLIRPFRESHAPVQELALGSAIGMFWAMTPLVGIQMYLVTMSWLLMKLLGRKINLAVALAMVWISNPITMGPLYYAFYKTGYIAFDLMGMNPMVITFDNFQAVLLEAMKQDLLEGLKTWGEFLLNDLGWPTMFGGIVIATPLAIASYPVTRRMVNRHRTNLARKEGLTLEEWEAKHVHTFRDILKIEKEEHVAEKHMMAAAAHPEQYLALGPAPGKKSESRKKSQRPGARKKKSSTAKQTAGKKSTVTKKKKSSGSSSATTGTPKSAVKGKSKKSA
;
A
#
# COMPACT_ATOMS: atom_id res chain seq x y z
N MET A 1 -19.19 20.87 4.03
CA MET A 1 -18.26 20.90 2.88
C MET A 1 -17.23 19.76 2.96
N TRP A 2 -16.55 19.59 4.10
CA TRP A 2 -15.60 18.51 4.36
C TRP A 2 -16.11 17.08 4.14
N SER A 3 -17.38 16.80 4.50
CA SER A 3 -18.01 15.50 4.26
C SER A 3 -18.23 15.18 2.77
N LYS A 4 -18.62 16.18 1.97
CA LYS A 4 -18.77 16.02 0.51
C LYS A 4 -17.42 15.84 -0.18
N ILE A 5 -16.39 16.57 0.26
CA ILE A 5 -15.02 16.40 -0.24
C ILE A 5 -14.50 15.00 0.10
N ARG A 6 -14.68 14.54 1.34
CA ARG A 6 -14.33 13.16 1.73
C ARG A 6 -15.09 12.12 0.92
N GLN A 7 -16.37 12.34 0.66
CA GLN A 7 -17.19 11.40 -0.11
C GLN A 7 -16.79 11.33 -1.58
N ILE A 8 -16.44 12.48 -2.19
CA ILE A 8 -15.92 12.53 -3.57
C ILE A 8 -14.50 11.95 -3.64
N LEU A 9 -13.63 12.25 -2.67
CA LEU A 9 -12.33 11.60 -2.55
C LEU A 9 -12.51 10.10 -2.38
N ASP A 10 -13.45 9.67 -1.54
CA ASP A 10 -13.72 8.26 -1.32
C ASP A 10 -14.26 7.59 -2.59
N GLU A 11 -15.24 8.18 -3.27
CA GLU A 11 -15.85 7.57 -4.46
C GLU A 11 -14.96 7.62 -5.70
N LYS A 12 -14.25 8.73 -5.93
CA LYS A 12 -13.50 8.95 -7.18
C LYS A 12 -12.02 8.65 -7.09
N LEU A 13 -11.43 8.65 -5.89
CA LEU A 13 -9.99 8.46 -5.72
C LEU A 13 -9.69 7.21 -4.89
N ILE A 14 -10.28 7.10 -3.70
CA ILE A 14 -9.94 6.04 -2.74
C ILE A 14 -10.60 4.72 -3.14
N ARG A 15 -11.86 4.70 -3.56
CA ARG A 15 -12.55 3.49 -4.04
C ARG A 15 -11.86 2.92 -5.27
N PRO A 16 -11.63 3.63 -6.38
CA PRO A 16 -10.94 3.03 -7.53
C PRO A 16 -9.49 2.64 -7.22
N PHE A 17 -8.81 3.27 -6.26
CA PHE A 17 -7.49 2.84 -5.82
C PHE A 17 -7.54 1.59 -4.93
N ARG A 18 -8.50 1.53 -3.99
CA ARG A 18 -8.73 0.44 -3.02
C ARG A 18 -9.41 -0.78 -3.65
N GLU A 19 -10.26 -0.55 -4.64
CA GLU A 19 -10.96 -1.51 -5.50
C GLU A 19 -10.19 -1.68 -6.82
N SER A 20 -8.95 -1.18 -6.94
CA SER A 20 -8.06 -1.62 -8.01
C SER A 20 -7.69 -3.07 -7.71
N HIS A 21 -8.54 -3.98 -8.15
CA HIS A 21 -8.31 -5.41 -8.11
C HIS A 21 -7.29 -5.77 -9.19
N ALA A 22 -6.13 -5.11 -9.16
CA ALA A 22 -5.02 -5.43 -10.03
C ALA A 22 -4.46 -6.81 -9.63
N PRO A 23 -4.00 -7.63 -10.57
CA PRO A 23 -3.38 -8.89 -10.26
C PRO A 23 -2.20 -8.72 -9.28
N VAL A 24 -2.04 -9.66 -8.35
CA VAL A 24 -1.01 -9.57 -7.29
C VAL A 24 0.40 -9.44 -7.88
N GLN A 25 0.64 -10.11 -9.01
CA GLN A 25 1.91 -10.03 -9.73
C GLN A 25 2.22 -8.59 -10.20
N GLU A 26 1.22 -7.87 -10.72
CA GLU A 26 1.41 -6.48 -11.19
C GLU A 26 1.70 -5.52 -10.03
N LEU A 27 1.04 -5.75 -8.87
CA LEU A 27 1.28 -5.01 -7.64
C LEU A 27 2.69 -5.28 -7.09
N ALA A 28 3.11 -6.54 -7.06
CA ALA A 28 4.43 -6.94 -6.56
C ALA A 28 5.57 -6.45 -7.46
N LEU A 29 5.41 -6.51 -8.79
CA LEU A 29 6.37 -5.95 -9.74
C LEU A 29 6.46 -4.42 -9.62
N GLY A 30 5.30 -3.75 -9.48
CA GLY A 30 5.27 -2.29 -9.25
C GLY A 30 5.99 -1.92 -7.97
N SER A 31 5.76 -2.67 -6.90
CA SER A 31 6.43 -2.46 -5.62
C SER A 31 7.96 -2.65 -5.71
N ALA A 32 8.43 -3.65 -6.45
CA ALA A 32 9.87 -3.89 -6.64
C ALA A 32 10.56 -2.76 -7.41
N ILE A 33 9.97 -2.33 -8.54
CA ILE A 33 10.51 -1.22 -9.35
C ILE A 33 10.46 0.09 -8.58
N GLY A 34 9.33 0.37 -7.93
CA GLY A 34 9.18 1.56 -7.11
C GLY A 34 10.18 1.59 -5.95
N MET A 35 10.38 0.45 -5.27
CA MET A 35 11.39 0.33 -4.20
C MET A 35 12.81 0.54 -4.73
N PHE A 36 13.14 0.01 -5.91
CA PHE A 36 14.45 0.23 -6.52
C PHE A 36 14.72 1.73 -6.68
N TRP A 37 13.80 2.47 -7.31
CA TRP A 37 13.96 3.90 -7.52
C TRP A 37 13.85 4.72 -6.24
N ALA A 38 13.03 4.30 -5.25
CA ALA A 38 12.97 4.94 -3.94
C ALA A 38 14.33 4.93 -3.22
N MET A 39 15.11 3.87 -3.44
CA MET A 39 16.42 3.66 -2.82
C MET A 39 17.58 4.17 -3.68
N THR A 40 17.31 4.99 -4.70
CA THR A 40 18.36 5.76 -5.40
C THR A 40 18.30 7.22 -4.99
N PRO A 41 19.43 7.93 -4.90
CA PRO A 41 19.44 9.30 -4.44
C PRO A 41 18.92 10.34 -5.46
N LEU A 42 17.91 10.02 -6.29
CA LEU A 42 17.46 10.82 -7.44
C LEU A 42 16.18 11.65 -7.18
N VAL A 43 16.13 12.42 -6.10
CA VAL A 43 14.95 13.24 -5.73
C VAL A 43 14.45 14.08 -6.89
N GLY A 44 13.13 14.12 -7.08
CA GLY A 44 12.47 14.87 -8.14
C GLY A 44 12.42 14.10 -9.47
N ILE A 45 13.51 13.44 -9.85
CA ILE A 45 13.60 12.70 -11.12
C ILE A 45 13.05 11.27 -11.00
N GLN A 46 13.06 10.69 -9.79
CA GLN A 46 12.52 9.35 -9.50
C GLN A 46 11.13 9.09 -10.11
N MET A 47 10.20 10.05 -10.01
CA MET A 47 8.83 9.89 -10.53
C MET A 47 8.81 9.67 -12.05
N TYR A 48 9.68 10.38 -12.77
CA TYR A 48 9.86 10.20 -14.20
C TYR A 48 10.51 8.84 -14.50
N LEU A 49 11.52 8.43 -13.73
CA LEU A 49 12.21 7.14 -13.91
C LEU A 49 11.30 5.94 -13.66
N VAL A 50 10.42 6.04 -12.66
CA VAL A 50 9.39 5.03 -12.39
C VAL A 50 8.40 4.97 -13.56
N THR A 51 7.97 6.11 -14.07
CA THR A 51 7.05 6.19 -15.23
C THR A 51 7.72 5.63 -16.49
N MET A 52 8.99 5.93 -16.74
CA MET A 52 9.76 5.37 -17.85
C MET A 52 9.95 3.85 -17.71
N SER A 53 10.24 3.37 -16.49
CA SER A 53 10.34 1.93 -16.22
C SER A 53 9.01 1.21 -16.46
N TRP A 54 7.90 1.86 -16.09
CA TRP A 54 6.56 1.37 -16.38
C TRP A 54 6.27 1.32 -17.89
N LEU A 55 6.63 2.36 -18.64
CA LEU A 55 6.50 2.38 -20.11
C LEU A 55 7.32 1.26 -20.77
N LEU A 56 8.58 1.09 -20.35
CA LEU A 56 9.47 0.05 -20.86
C LEU A 56 8.90 -1.34 -20.60
N MET A 57 8.42 -1.59 -19.39
CA MET A 57 7.84 -2.89 -19.04
C MET A 57 6.54 -3.16 -19.78
N LYS A 58 5.72 -2.12 -20.01
CA LYS A 58 4.53 -2.20 -20.87
C LYS A 58 4.90 -2.57 -22.30
N LEU A 59 5.99 -2.02 -22.84
CA LEU A 59 6.52 -2.38 -24.16
C LEU A 59 7.00 -3.84 -24.22
N LEU A 60 7.58 -4.34 -23.13
CA LEU A 60 8.00 -5.74 -22.96
C LEU A 60 6.82 -6.70 -22.68
N GLY A 61 5.57 -6.24 -22.78
CA GLY A 61 4.38 -7.06 -22.55
C GLY A 61 4.09 -7.37 -21.08
N ARG A 62 4.82 -6.78 -20.13
CA ARG A 62 4.61 -6.95 -18.69
C ARG A 62 3.76 -5.81 -18.13
N LYS A 63 2.71 -6.15 -17.41
CA LYS A 63 1.87 -5.17 -16.73
C LYS A 63 2.39 -4.90 -15.33
N ILE A 64 2.41 -3.63 -14.97
CA ILE A 64 2.82 -3.16 -13.66
C ILE A 64 1.80 -2.13 -13.19
N ASN A 65 1.48 -2.19 -11.90
CA ASN A 65 0.70 -1.17 -11.26
C ASN A 65 1.58 0.08 -10.99
N LEU A 66 1.42 1.10 -11.84
CA LEU A 66 2.15 2.37 -11.71
C LEU A 66 1.86 3.07 -10.37
N ALA A 67 0.61 3.02 -9.92
CA ALA A 67 0.18 3.63 -8.67
C ALA A 67 0.96 3.08 -7.46
N VAL A 68 1.14 1.76 -7.39
CA VAL A 68 1.96 1.13 -6.36
C VAL A 68 3.43 1.50 -6.52
N ALA A 69 3.95 1.51 -7.75
CA ALA A 69 5.35 1.88 -7.99
C ALA A 69 5.66 3.31 -7.51
N LEU A 70 4.78 4.29 -7.82
CA LEU A 70 4.92 5.67 -7.34
C LEU A 70 4.74 5.78 -5.83
N ALA A 71 3.83 5.00 -5.23
CA ALA A 71 3.65 4.98 -3.77
C ALA A 71 4.93 4.54 -3.03
N MET A 72 5.71 3.61 -3.61
CA MET A 72 6.98 3.19 -3.01
C MET A 72 8.04 4.29 -3.05
N VAL A 73 8.04 5.16 -4.06
CA VAL A 73 8.97 6.31 -4.16
C VAL A 73 8.76 7.30 -3.02
N TRP A 74 7.55 7.38 -2.47
CA TRP A 74 7.24 8.28 -1.35
C TRP A 74 7.77 7.77 0.00
N ILE A 75 8.33 6.56 0.06
CA ILE A 75 9.06 6.10 1.24
C ILE A 75 10.25 7.01 1.51
N SER A 76 10.94 7.44 0.47
CA SER A 76 12.02 8.43 0.44
C SER A 76 11.46 9.87 0.53
N ASN A 77 10.89 10.21 1.68
CA ASN A 77 10.36 11.55 1.99
C ASN A 77 11.44 12.47 2.60
N PRO A 78 11.26 13.81 2.60
CA PRO A 78 12.25 14.76 3.12
C PRO A 78 12.78 14.46 4.54
N ILE A 79 11.94 13.88 5.40
CA ILE A 79 12.31 13.48 6.76
C ILE A 79 13.28 12.28 6.72
N THR A 80 13.04 11.32 5.84
CA THR A 80 13.86 10.11 5.69
C THR A 80 15.10 10.28 4.80
N MET A 81 15.15 11.32 3.96
CA MET A 81 16.25 11.51 3.00
C MET A 81 17.60 11.68 3.69
N GLY A 82 17.65 12.39 4.82
CA GLY A 82 18.85 12.54 5.64
C GLY A 82 19.55 11.21 5.92
N PRO A 83 18.92 10.36 6.74
CA PRO A 83 19.47 9.06 7.09
C PRO A 83 19.69 8.14 5.89
N LEU A 84 18.77 8.12 4.92
CA LEU A 84 18.88 7.22 3.76
C LEU A 84 20.09 7.55 2.89
N TYR A 85 20.31 8.82 2.59
CA TYR A 85 21.37 9.23 1.67
C TYR A 85 22.73 9.10 2.30
N TYR A 86 22.83 9.36 3.61
CA TYR A 86 24.04 9.03 4.35
C TYR A 86 24.32 7.53 4.34
N ALA A 87 23.30 6.67 4.46
CA ALA A 87 23.48 5.23 4.33
C ALA A 87 23.93 4.81 2.92
N PHE A 88 23.41 5.44 1.87
CA PHE A 88 23.88 5.23 0.49
C PHE A 88 25.33 5.65 0.34
N TYR A 89 25.68 6.87 0.77
CA TYR A 89 27.04 7.38 0.74
C TYR A 89 28.00 6.46 1.52
N LYS A 90 27.67 6.06 2.75
CA LYS A 90 28.52 5.18 3.57
C LYS A 90 28.71 3.81 2.93
N THR A 91 27.66 3.25 2.35
CA THR A 91 27.73 1.96 1.64
C THR A 91 28.62 2.06 0.41
N GLY A 92 28.49 3.15 -0.36
CA GLY A 92 29.34 3.43 -1.50
C GLY A 92 30.79 3.71 -1.13
N TYR A 93 31.01 4.48 -0.08
CA TYR A 93 32.33 4.77 0.49
C TYR A 93 33.05 3.47 0.82
N ILE A 94 32.41 2.57 1.58
CA ILE A 94 32.98 1.26 1.93
C ILE A 94 33.29 0.46 0.67
N ALA A 95 32.39 0.45 -0.32
CA ALA A 95 32.63 -0.28 -1.56
C ALA A 95 33.82 0.28 -2.35
N PHE A 96 33.97 1.61 -2.43
CA PHE A 96 35.06 2.28 -3.15
C PHE A 96 36.38 2.19 -2.40
N ASP A 97 36.35 2.24 -1.06
CA ASP A 97 37.50 2.03 -0.19
C ASP A 97 38.06 0.61 -0.37
N LEU A 98 37.20 -0.40 -0.40
CA LEU A 98 37.57 -1.79 -0.72
C LEU A 98 38.16 -1.95 -2.14
N MET A 99 37.82 -1.06 -3.07
CA MET A 99 38.38 -1.00 -4.42
C MET A 99 39.65 -0.14 -4.51
N GLY A 100 40.11 0.46 -3.41
CA GLY A 100 41.31 1.30 -3.35
C GLY A 100 41.14 2.71 -3.90
N MET A 101 39.90 3.18 -4.14
CA MET A 101 39.62 4.48 -4.78
C MET A 101 39.57 5.67 -3.81
N ASN A 102 39.80 5.46 -2.50
CA ASN A 102 39.89 6.49 -1.44
C ASN A 102 38.98 7.72 -1.66
N PRO A 103 37.65 7.55 -1.68
CA PRO A 103 36.73 8.67 -1.90
C PRO A 103 36.76 9.66 -0.72
N MET A 104 36.39 10.91 -0.99
CA MET A 104 36.28 11.97 0.03
C MET A 104 35.35 11.52 1.17
N VAL A 105 35.76 11.76 2.43
CA VAL A 105 34.96 11.46 3.64
C VAL A 105 34.00 12.61 3.95
N ILE A 106 32.70 12.33 3.98
CA ILE A 106 31.65 13.29 4.35
C ILE A 106 30.98 12.83 5.65
N THR A 107 30.94 13.75 6.63
CA THR A 107 30.26 13.53 7.91
C THR A 107 28.75 13.75 7.78
N PHE A 108 27.97 13.04 8.60
CA PHE A 108 26.51 13.20 8.65
C PHE A 108 26.07 14.64 8.95
N ASP A 109 26.81 15.37 9.79
CA ASP A 109 26.47 16.76 10.15
C ASP A 109 26.54 17.70 8.95
N ASN A 110 27.55 17.54 8.09
CA ASN A 110 27.69 18.32 6.85
C ASN A 110 26.51 18.04 5.91
N PHE A 111 26.14 16.77 5.79
CA PHE A 111 24.98 16.37 5.00
C PHE A 111 23.69 16.98 5.52
N GLN A 112 23.44 16.87 6.83
CA GLN A 112 22.22 17.38 7.44
C GLN A 112 22.13 18.90 7.35
N ALA A 113 23.25 19.61 7.49
CA ALA A 113 23.30 21.06 7.33
C ALA A 113 22.88 21.49 5.91
N VAL A 114 23.42 20.85 4.88
CA VAL A 114 23.06 21.16 3.47
C VAL A 114 21.60 20.81 3.16
N LEU A 115 21.10 19.67 3.66
CA LEU A 115 19.69 19.30 3.49
C LEU A 115 18.75 20.32 4.15
N LEU A 116 19.05 20.74 5.38
CA LEU A 116 18.24 21.73 6.10
C LEU A 116 18.28 23.08 5.41
N GLU A 117 19.42 23.47 4.85
CA GLU A 117 19.54 24.71 4.09
C GLU A 117 18.73 24.67 2.80
N ALA A 118 18.84 23.58 2.02
CA ALA A 118 18.04 23.36 0.82
C ALA A 118 16.53 23.36 1.10
N MET A 119 16.08 22.86 2.26
CA MET A 119 14.66 22.87 2.65
C MET A 119 14.13 24.24 3.07
N LYS A 120 14.98 25.21 3.41
CA LYS A 120 14.55 26.58 3.75
C LYS A 120 14.36 27.46 2.52
N GLN A 121 15.00 27.11 1.41
CA GLN A 121 14.96 27.84 0.16
C GLN A 121 13.67 27.57 -0.61
N ASP A 122 13.42 28.38 -1.64
CA ASP A 122 12.35 28.10 -2.59
C ASP A 122 12.60 26.77 -3.32
N LEU A 123 11.51 26.11 -3.75
CA LEU A 123 11.56 24.73 -4.28
C LEU A 123 12.62 24.53 -5.38
N LEU A 124 12.74 25.48 -6.31
CA LEU A 124 13.70 25.40 -7.42
C LEU A 124 15.14 25.59 -6.95
N GLU A 125 15.37 26.53 -6.04
CA GLU A 125 16.70 26.83 -5.50
C GLU A 125 17.17 25.70 -4.58
N GLY A 126 16.29 25.23 -3.69
CA GLY A 126 16.55 24.09 -2.82
C GLY A 126 16.84 22.82 -3.60
N LEU A 127 16.10 22.55 -4.69
CA LEU A 127 16.38 21.41 -5.56
C LEU A 127 17.72 21.54 -6.29
N LYS A 128 18.11 22.77 -6.69
CA LYS A 128 19.40 23.04 -7.32
C LYS A 128 20.56 22.87 -6.34
N THR A 129 20.50 23.51 -5.16
CA THR A 129 21.51 23.36 -4.09
C THR A 129 21.65 21.91 -3.68
N TRP A 130 20.54 21.20 -3.55
CA TRP A 130 20.56 19.77 -3.29
C TRP A 130 21.22 18.96 -4.41
N GLY A 131 20.85 19.23 -5.66
CA GLY A 131 21.41 18.55 -6.83
C GLY A 131 22.90 18.78 -7.01
N GLU A 132 23.37 20.01 -6.79
CA GLU A 132 24.80 20.37 -6.83
C GLU A 132 25.58 19.67 -5.74
N PHE A 133 25.09 19.66 -4.49
CA PHE A 133 25.71 18.90 -3.40
C PHE A 133 25.76 17.40 -3.71
N LEU A 134 24.68 16.86 -4.26
CA LEU A 134 24.60 15.44 -4.59
C LEU A 134 25.57 15.01 -5.69
N LEU A 135 25.78 15.86 -6.69
CA LEU A 135 26.64 15.58 -7.84
C LEU A 135 28.12 15.91 -7.58
N ASN A 136 28.40 17.00 -6.85
CA ASN A 136 29.77 17.48 -6.63
C ASN A 136 30.39 16.86 -5.38
N ASP A 137 29.69 16.87 -4.25
CA ASP A 137 30.26 16.45 -2.96
C ASP A 137 29.96 14.97 -2.68
N LEU A 138 28.68 14.57 -2.80
CA LEU A 138 28.26 13.19 -2.54
C LEU A 138 28.58 12.23 -3.70
N GLY A 139 28.64 12.77 -4.91
CA GLY A 139 29.12 12.18 -6.15
C GLY A 139 28.75 10.72 -6.42
N TRP A 140 29.68 10.03 -7.07
CA TRP A 140 29.59 8.63 -7.50
C TRP A 140 29.44 7.61 -6.36
N PRO A 141 30.07 7.76 -5.17
CA PRO A 141 29.90 6.82 -4.08
C PRO A 141 28.43 6.65 -3.68
N THR A 142 27.69 7.75 -3.57
CA THR A 142 26.27 7.69 -3.17
C THR A 142 25.41 7.00 -4.23
N MET A 143 25.65 7.25 -5.51
CA MET A 143 24.94 6.56 -6.60
C MET A 143 25.15 5.05 -6.54
N PHE A 144 26.40 4.63 -6.36
CA PHE A 144 26.76 3.23 -6.28
C PHE A 144 26.18 2.56 -5.03
N GLY A 145 26.33 3.18 -3.86
CA GLY A 145 25.77 2.67 -2.62
C GLY A 145 24.24 2.61 -2.63
N GLY A 146 23.59 3.55 -3.31
CA GLY A 146 22.16 3.52 -3.62
C GLY A 146 21.80 2.25 -4.40
N ILE A 147 22.50 1.94 -5.50
CA ILE A 147 22.26 0.73 -6.30
C ILE A 147 22.48 -0.55 -5.47
N VAL A 148 23.54 -0.59 -4.66
CA VAL A 148 23.87 -1.74 -3.79
C VAL A 148 22.77 -1.99 -2.76
N ILE A 149 22.15 -0.95 -2.20
CA ILE A 149 21.02 -1.07 -1.26
C ILE A 149 19.70 -1.31 -1.99
N ALA A 150 19.46 -0.62 -3.10
CA ALA A 150 18.24 -0.67 -3.88
C ALA A 150 17.96 -2.06 -4.42
N THR A 151 18.99 -2.75 -4.92
CA THR A 151 18.86 -4.08 -5.53
C THR A 151 18.29 -5.13 -4.57
N PRO A 152 18.88 -5.42 -3.40
CA PRO A 152 18.32 -6.40 -2.47
C PRO A 152 16.96 -5.96 -1.91
N LEU A 153 16.76 -4.67 -1.65
CA LEU A 153 15.46 -4.16 -1.19
C LEU A 153 14.37 -4.31 -2.24
N ALA A 154 14.67 -4.07 -3.53
CA ALA A 154 13.75 -4.27 -4.63
C ALA A 154 13.39 -5.76 -4.80
N ILE A 155 14.39 -6.65 -4.73
CA ILE A 155 14.19 -8.10 -4.77
C ILE A 155 13.31 -8.56 -3.60
N ALA A 156 13.58 -8.08 -2.38
CA ALA A 156 12.82 -8.41 -1.18
C ALA A 156 11.40 -7.82 -1.19
N SER A 157 11.21 -6.66 -1.82
CA SER A 157 9.91 -6.00 -1.93
C SER A 157 8.88 -6.88 -2.67
N TYR A 158 9.30 -7.60 -3.72
CA TYR A 158 8.40 -8.48 -4.48
C TYR A 158 7.69 -9.56 -3.62
N PRO A 159 8.40 -10.48 -2.92
CA PRO A 159 7.76 -11.48 -2.08
C PRO A 159 7.04 -10.88 -0.88
N VAL A 160 7.53 -9.77 -0.31
CA VAL A 160 6.87 -9.08 0.81
C VAL A 160 5.50 -8.55 0.37
N THR A 161 5.44 -7.79 -0.73
CA THR A 161 4.19 -7.27 -1.27
C THR A 161 3.24 -8.41 -1.66
N ARG A 162 3.74 -9.44 -2.34
CA ARG A 162 2.93 -10.62 -2.69
C ARG A 162 2.32 -11.28 -1.46
N ARG A 163 3.11 -11.48 -0.39
CA ARG A 163 2.66 -12.09 0.87
C ARG A 163 1.64 -11.21 1.58
N MET A 164 1.87 -9.89 1.66
CA MET A 164 0.96 -8.95 2.31
C MET A 164 -0.38 -8.88 1.58
N VAL A 165 -0.38 -8.75 0.25
CA VAL A 165 -1.59 -8.68 -0.56
C VAL A 165 -2.36 -10.00 -0.49
N ASN A 166 -1.70 -11.15 -0.67
CA ASN A 166 -2.37 -12.44 -0.55
C ASN A 166 -2.99 -12.65 0.83
N ARG A 167 -2.26 -12.34 1.90
CA ARG A 167 -2.79 -12.46 3.27
C ARG A 167 -4.02 -11.55 3.47
N HIS A 168 -3.99 -10.34 2.94
CA HIS A 168 -5.13 -9.42 3.00
C HIS A 168 -6.34 -9.97 2.23
N ARG A 169 -6.13 -10.43 0.99
CA ARG A 169 -7.19 -11.00 0.13
C ARG A 169 -7.77 -12.29 0.69
N THR A 170 -6.95 -13.20 1.21
CA THR A 170 -7.43 -14.42 1.87
C THR A 170 -8.30 -14.11 3.08
N ASN A 171 -7.97 -13.05 3.85
CA ASN A 171 -8.80 -12.63 4.97
C ASN A 171 -10.13 -12.02 4.51
N LEU A 172 -10.18 -11.35 3.36
CA LEU A 172 -11.42 -10.85 2.75
C LEU A 172 -12.26 -12.00 2.20
N ALA A 173 -11.65 -12.92 1.45
CA ALA A 173 -12.30 -14.12 0.94
C ALA A 173 -12.94 -14.95 2.05
N ARG A 174 -12.24 -15.13 3.18
CA ARG A 174 -12.78 -15.82 4.37
C ARG A 174 -14.02 -15.13 4.94
N LYS A 175 -14.10 -13.80 4.89
CA LYS A 175 -15.29 -13.06 5.36
C LYS A 175 -16.49 -13.26 4.45
N GLU A 176 -16.25 -13.51 3.17
CA GLU A 176 -17.30 -13.82 2.18
C GLU A 176 -17.59 -15.32 2.05
N GLY A 177 -16.86 -16.19 2.78
CA GLY A 177 -16.99 -17.64 2.67
C GLY A 177 -16.46 -18.22 1.35
N LEU A 178 -15.65 -17.45 0.61
CA LEU A 178 -15.08 -17.84 -0.67
C LEU A 178 -13.63 -18.33 -0.50
N THR A 179 -13.17 -19.16 -1.43
CA THR A 179 -11.74 -19.44 -1.61
C THR A 179 -11.01 -18.21 -2.18
N LEU A 180 -9.67 -18.17 -2.10
CA LEU A 180 -8.90 -17.06 -2.67
C LEU A 180 -9.12 -16.94 -4.18
N GLU A 181 -9.14 -18.07 -4.90
CA GLU A 181 -9.32 -18.08 -6.36
C GLU A 181 -10.72 -17.61 -6.76
N GLU A 182 -11.76 -18.03 -6.07
CA GLU A 182 -13.13 -17.56 -6.31
C GLU A 182 -13.29 -16.08 -5.98
N TRP A 183 -12.67 -15.61 -4.90
CA TRP A 183 -12.68 -14.20 -4.54
C TRP A 183 -11.93 -13.35 -5.56
N GLU A 184 -10.79 -13.84 -6.07
CA GLU A 184 -10.05 -13.20 -7.15
C GLU A 184 -10.84 -13.21 -8.46
N ALA A 185 -11.43 -14.32 -8.89
CA ALA A 185 -12.25 -14.37 -10.10
C ALA A 185 -13.45 -13.42 -10.04
N LYS A 186 -14.03 -13.22 -8.85
CA LYS A 186 -15.18 -12.35 -8.60
C LYS A 186 -14.82 -10.85 -8.61
N HIS A 187 -13.59 -10.49 -8.23
CA HIS A 187 -13.24 -9.09 -8.00
C HIS A 187 -12.07 -8.60 -8.86
N VAL A 188 -11.07 -9.44 -9.11
CA VAL A 188 -9.88 -9.20 -9.94
C VAL A 188 -10.24 -9.43 -11.40
N HIS A 189 -10.68 -8.36 -12.06
CA HIS A 189 -10.84 -8.35 -13.51
C HIS A 189 -9.60 -7.77 -14.17
N THR A 190 -9.04 -8.50 -15.12
CA THR A 190 -7.99 -7.94 -15.97
C THR A 190 -8.60 -6.81 -16.79
N PHE A 191 -7.82 -5.79 -17.16
CA PHE A 191 -8.29 -4.75 -18.09
C PHE A 191 -8.93 -5.30 -19.38
N ARG A 192 -8.46 -6.46 -19.87
CA ARG A 192 -9.09 -7.16 -21.01
C ARG A 192 -10.48 -7.69 -20.70
N ASP A 193 -10.70 -8.16 -19.47
CA ASP A 193 -11.99 -8.66 -19.02
C ASP A 193 -12.96 -7.49 -18.85
N ILE A 194 -12.49 -6.37 -18.30
CA ILE A 194 -13.26 -5.11 -18.22
C ILE A 194 -13.70 -4.66 -19.62
N LEU A 195 -12.78 -4.59 -20.60
CA LEU A 195 -13.10 -4.21 -21.97
C LEU A 195 -14.07 -5.20 -22.66
N LYS A 196 -13.95 -6.50 -22.36
CA LYS A 196 -14.90 -7.50 -22.88
C LYS A 196 -16.29 -7.27 -22.29
N ILE A 197 -16.38 -7.07 -20.97
CA ILE A 197 -17.65 -6.79 -20.28
C ILE A 197 -18.30 -5.52 -20.85
N GLU A 198 -17.54 -4.43 -21.01
CA GLU A 198 -18.05 -3.17 -21.55
C GLU A 198 -18.50 -3.33 -23.02
N LYS A 199 -17.76 -4.09 -23.83
CA LYS A 199 -18.15 -4.42 -25.20
C LYS A 199 -19.43 -5.26 -25.24
N GLU A 200 -19.55 -6.25 -24.37
CA GLU A 200 -20.75 -7.11 -24.25
C GLU A 200 -21.96 -6.30 -23.78
N GLU A 201 -21.79 -5.41 -22.80
CA GLU A 201 -22.84 -4.49 -22.34
C GLU A 201 -23.29 -3.55 -23.46
N HIS A 202 -22.37 -2.95 -24.21
CA HIS A 202 -22.71 -2.11 -25.37
C HIS A 202 -23.42 -2.88 -26.49
N VAL A 203 -23.04 -4.13 -26.73
CA VAL A 203 -23.73 -4.98 -27.70
C VAL A 203 -25.14 -5.31 -27.21
N ALA A 204 -25.29 -5.68 -25.94
CA ALA A 204 -26.60 -5.93 -25.33
C ALA A 204 -27.50 -4.68 -25.37
N GLU A 205 -26.97 -3.51 -25.04
CA GLU A 205 -27.68 -2.23 -25.12
C GLU A 205 -28.13 -1.94 -26.55
N LYS A 206 -27.29 -2.16 -27.56
CA LYS A 206 -27.67 -2.04 -28.97
C LYS A 206 -28.77 -3.02 -29.36
N HIS A 207 -28.71 -4.28 -28.92
CA HIS A 207 -29.77 -5.26 -29.15
C HIS A 207 -31.08 -4.86 -28.48
N MET A 208 -31.03 -4.32 -27.25
CA MET A 208 -32.22 -3.82 -26.55
C MET A 208 -32.82 -2.58 -27.21
N MET A 209 -31.99 -1.64 -27.69
CA MET A 209 -32.42 -0.47 -28.46
C MET A 209 -33.07 -0.88 -29.79
N ALA A 210 -32.48 -1.84 -30.52
CA ALA A 210 -33.05 -2.38 -31.74
C ALA A 210 -34.36 -3.13 -31.49
N ALA A 211 -34.46 -3.86 -30.38
CA ALA A 211 -35.70 -4.53 -29.95
C ALA A 211 -36.81 -3.56 -29.55
N ALA A 212 -36.45 -2.43 -28.94
CA ALA A 212 -37.40 -1.36 -28.63
C ALA A 212 -37.86 -0.59 -29.88
N ALA A 213 -37.00 -0.47 -30.90
CA ALA A 213 -37.31 0.19 -32.17
C ALA A 213 -38.18 -0.67 -33.11
N HIS A 214 -38.07 -2.00 -33.03
CA HIS A 214 -38.82 -2.95 -33.86
C HIS A 214 -39.43 -4.09 -33.01
N PRO A 215 -40.45 -3.79 -32.18
CA PRO A 215 -41.03 -4.76 -31.25
C PRO A 215 -41.61 -5.99 -31.94
N GLU A 216 -42.19 -5.81 -33.13
CA GLU A 216 -42.76 -6.89 -33.97
C GLU A 216 -41.72 -7.95 -34.39
N GLN A 217 -40.46 -7.58 -34.62
CA GLN A 217 -39.41 -8.52 -35.04
C GLN A 217 -38.89 -9.39 -33.88
N TYR A 218 -38.95 -8.89 -32.65
CA TYR A 218 -38.45 -9.59 -31.46
C TYR A 218 -39.53 -10.42 -30.75
N LEU A 219 -40.81 -10.06 -30.87
CA LEU A 219 -41.93 -10.88 -30.40
C LEU A 219 -42.12 -12.17 -31.21
N ALA A 220 -41.69 -12.20 -32.47
CA ALA A 220 -41.73 -13.38 -33.34
C ALA A 220 -40.64 -14.42 -33.04
N LEU A 221 -39.56 -14.02 -32.37
CA LEU A 221 -38.53 -14.92 -31.85
C LEU A 221 -38.95 -15.34 -30.44
N GLY A 222 -39.74 -16.42 -30.35
CA GLY A 222 -40.03 -17.09 -29.08
C GLY A 222 -38.75 -17.45 -28.29
N PRO A 223 -38.85 -17.72 -26.98
CA PRO A 223 -37.68 -17.85 -26.12
C PRO A 223 -36.73 -18.92 -26.67
N ALA A 224 -35.46 -18.53 -26.90
CA ALA A 224 -34.42 -19.47 -27.31
C ALA A 224 -34.32 -20.62 -26.29
N PRO A 225 -34.26 -21.89 -26.73
CA PRO A 225 -34.21 -23.01 -25.81
C PRO A 225 -32.86 -23.01 -25.11
N GLY A 226 -32.87 -22.77 -23.80
CA GLY A 226 -31.78 -23.16 -22.92
C GLY A 226 -30.80 -22.09 -22.48
N LYS A 227 -31.27 -21.06 -21.75
CA LYS A 227 -30.53 -20.54 -20.58
C LYS A 227 -31.54 -20.17 -19.49
N LYS A 228 -31.63 -20.99 -18.45
CA LYS A 228 -32.41 -20.70 -17.24
C LYS A 228 -31.96 -19.35 -16.68
N SER A 229 -32.83 -18.34 -16.73
CA SER A 229 -32.59 -17.09 -16.02
C SER A 229 -32.81 -17.36 -14.54
N GLU A 230 -31.72 -17.37 -13.78
CA GLU A 230 -31.79 -17.35 -12.33
C GLU A 230 -32.34 -15.98 -11.92
N SER A 231 -33.58 -15.97 -11.46
CA SER A 231 -34.30 -14.75 -11.10
C SER A 231 -33.59 -14.01 -9.97
N ARG A 232 -32.90 -12.92 -10.31
CA ARG A 232 -32.34 -11.96 -9.36
C ARG A 232 -33.50 -11.29 -8.59
N LYS A 233 -33.78 -11.77 -7.37
CA LYS A 233 -34.72 -11.14 -6.43
C LYS A 233 -34.36 -9.66 -6.26
N LYS A 234 -35.25 -8.78 -6.73
CA LYS A 234 -35.22 -7.34 -6.46
C LYS A 234 -35.40 -7.13 -4.95
N SER A 235 -34.31 -6.84 -4.25
CA SER A 235 -34.35 -6.33 -2.87
C SER A 235 -35.06 -4.97 -2.87
N GLN A 236 -36.28 -4.96 -2.34
CA GLN A 236 -37.05 -3.73 -2.09
C GLN A 236 -36.28 -2.81 -1.13
N ARG A 237 -36.03 -1.57 -1.56
CA ARG A 237 -35.71 -0.44 -0.68
C ARG A 237 -36.95 -0.14 0.19
N PRO A 238 -36.87 -0.06 1.53
CA PRO A 238 -37.98 0.44 2.32
C PRO A 238 -38.10 1.96 2.17
N GLY A 239 -39.29 2.39 1.76
CA GLY A 239 -39.64 3.77 1.51
C GLY A 239 -39.72 4.64 2.77
N ALA A 240 -39.48 5.92 2.53
CA ALA A 240 -39.79 7.02 3.42
C ALA A 240 -41.25 6.97 3.89
N ARG A 241 -41.48 6.98 5.21
CA ARG A 241 -42.81 7.19 5.80
C ARG A 241 -42.87 8.54 6.50
N LYS A 242 -43.78 9.37 6.01
CA LYS A 242 -44.14 10.72 6.45
C LYS A 242 -44.43 10.80 7.96
N LYS A 243 -44.04 11.94 8.55
CA LYS A 243 -44.46 12.46 9.85
C LYS A 243 -45.99 12.46 10.01
N LYS A 244 -46.49 12.02 11.17
CA LYS A 244 -47.66 12.61 11.83
C LYS A 244 -47.41 12.67 13.34
N SER A 245 -47.59 13.87 13.87
CA SER A 245 -47.67 14.24 15.28
C SER A 245 -48.90 13.67 15.96
N SER A 246 -48.78 13.24 17.20
CA SER A 246 -49.76 13.56 18.25
C SER A 246 -49.20 13.28 19.64
N THR A 247 -49.60 14.16 20.52
CA THR A 247 -49.22 14.43 21.90
C THR A 247 -49.81 13.42 22.89
N ALA A 248 -49.11 13.18 24.00
CA ALA A 248 -49.61 13.27 25.40
C ALA A 248 -49.33 12.06 26.32
N LYS A 249 -48.92 12.46 27.54
CA LYS A 249 -49.01 11.83 28.89
C LYS A 249 -48.17 10.57 29.17
N GLN A 250 -47.09 10.68 29.95
CA GLN A 250 -47.03 10.72 31.44
C GLN A 250 -47.64 9.50 32.14
N THR A 251 -46.78 8.71 32.79
CA THR A 251 -46.84 8.16 34.18
C THR A 251 -45.69 7.15 34.31
N ALA A 252 -44.61 7.41 35.06
CA ALA A 252 -44.45 7.35 36.52
C ALA A 252 -44.57 5.92 37.10
N GLY A 253 -43.50 5.43 37.74
CA GLY A 253 -43.52 4.20 38.57
C GLY A 253 -42.19 3.41 38.57
N LYS A 254 -41.11 3.89 39.21
CA LYS A 254 -40.62 3.50 40.56
C LYS A 254 -40.03 2.08 40.72
N LYS A 255 -38.70 2.09 40.97
CA LYS A 255 -37.91 1.40 42.02
C LYS A 255 -37.86 -0.13 42.14
N SER A 256 -36.62 -0.66 42.12
CA SER A 256 -35.87 -1.39 43.19
C SER A 256 -34.84 -2.31 42.50
N THR A 257 -33.50 -2.25 42.65
CA THR A 257 -32.54 -2.24 43.78
C THR A 257 -32.60 -3.47 44.69
N VAL A 258 -31.66 -4.42 44.51
CA VAL A 258 -30.98 -5.29 45.53
C VAL A 258 -29.76 -5.94 44.80
N THR A 259 -28.51 -5.44 44.87
CA THR A 259 -27.38 -5.73 45.82
C THR A 259 -27.36 -7.14 46.45
N LYS A 260 -26.34 -7.99 46.23
CA LYS A 260 -25.08 -8.09 47.03
C LYS A 260 -24.27 -9.28 46.48
N LYS A 261 -22.94 -9.16 46.25
CA LYS A 261 -21.82 -9.42 47.21
C LYS A 261 -21.67 -10.94 47.50
N LYS A 262 -20.50 -11.58 47.58
CA LYS A 262 -19.12 -11.13 47.85
C LYS A 262 -18.20 -12.37 47.90
N LYS A 263 -16.89 -12.16 47.65
CA LYS A 263 -15.72 -12.78 48.34
C LYS A 263 -15.47 -14.28 48.05
N SER A 264 -14.25 -14.84 48.09
CA SER A 264 -12.95 -14.51 48.71
C SER A 264 -11.93 -15.53 48.14
N SER A 265 -10.73 -15.18 47.69
CA SER A 265 -9.45 -14.94 48.42
C SER A 265 -8.64 -16.20 48.82
N GLY A 266 -7.31 -16.10 48.62
CA GLY A 266 -6.23 -16.95 49.17
C GLY A 266 -5.22 -17.29 48.07
N SER A 267 -4.07 -16.61 47.90
CA SER A 267 -2.81 -16.67 48.69
C SER A 267 -2.29 -18.12 48.84
N SER A 268 -1.01 -18.47 48.68
CA SER A 268 0.21 -17.75 49.08
C SER A 268 1.47 -18.56 48.68
N SER A 269 2.55 -17.83 48.34
CA SER A 269 4.00 -17.98 48.70
C SER A 269 4.73 -19.34 48.80
N ALA A 270 5.95 -19.41 48.22
CA ALA A 270 7.23 -19.85 48.85
C ALA A 270 8.36 -19.86 47.78
N THR A 271 9.45 -19.06 47.89
CA THR A 271 10.82 -19.43 48.39
C THR A 271 11.41 -20.68 47.70
N THR A 272 12.65 -20.79 47.20
CA THR A 272 13.99 -20.29 47.57
C THR A 272 14.99 -20.94 46.60
N GLY A 273 16.20 -20.39 46.39
CA GLY A 273 17.34 -21.22 45.96
C GLY A 273 18.37 -20.57 45.01
N THR A 274 19.19 -19.66 45.53
CA THR A 274 20.58 -19.51 45.08
C THR A 274 21.47 -20.49 45.86
N PRO A 275 22.58 -20.94 45.27
CA PRO A 275 23.81 -21.05 46.04
C PRO A 275 24.99 -20.35 45.34
N LYS A 276 25.76 -19.63 46.16
CA LYS A 276 27.16 -19.25 45.91
C LYS A 276 28.07 -20.40 46.32
N SER A 277 29.13 -20.64 45.54
CA SER A 277 30.49 -21.01 45.97
C SER A 277 31.36 -20.99 44.70
N ALA A 278 32.28 -20.04 44.49
CA ALA A 278 33.57 -19.82 45.14
C ALA A 278 34.51 -21.04 45.04
N VAL A 279 35.64 -20.89 44.33
CA VAL A 279 37.02 -21.15 44.81
C VAL A 279 38.06 -20.97 43.69
N LYS A 280 39.07 -20.13 43.99
CA LYS A 280 40.50 -20.04 43.54
C LYS A 280 40.82 -19.98 42.03
N GLY A 281 41.71 -19.12 41.53
CA GLY A 281 42.79 -18.35 42.16
C GLY A 281 44.15 -18.71 41.54
N LYS A 282 44.81 -17.73 40.89
CA LYS A 282 46.26 -17.54 40.57
C LYS A 282 46.29 -16.56 39.38
N SER A 283 46.71 -15.29 39.44
CA SER A 283 47.90 -14.62 40.01
C SER A 283 49.23 -15.21 39.55
N LYS A 284 49.87 -14.54 38.57
CA LYS A 284 51.27 -14.05 38.56
C LYS A 284 51.51 -13.33 37.20
N LYS A 285 51.78 -12.02 37.22
CA LYS A 285 53.11 -11.34 37.18
C LYS A 285 53.75 -11.39 35.77
N SER A 286 53.85 -10.26 35.08
CA SER A 286 54.97 -9.29 35.10
C SER A 286 56.19 -9.77 34.31
N ALA A 287 56.35 -9.25 33.10
CA ALA A 287 57.57 -8.73 32.49
C ALA A 287 57.18 -8.06 31.16
#